data_AF-A0AAV5C9G0-F1
#
_entry.id   AF-A0AAV5C9G0-F1
#
_cell.length_a   1.000
_cell.length_b   1.000
_cell.length_c   1.000
_cell.angle_alpha   90.00
_cell.angle_beta   90.00
_cell.angle_gamma   90.00
#
_symmetry.space_group_name_H-M   'P 1'
#
loop_
_entity.id
_entity.type
_entity.pdbx_description
1 polymer ?
#
loop_
_entity_poly.entity_id
_entity_poly.type
_entity_poly.pdbx_seq_one_letter_code
_entity_poly.pdbx_strand_id
1 'polypeptide(L)'
;MGLAAHTDSGFFTFIMQSLVPGLQLHRPGPDRWVTVPALPGAFAVVVADLFQVLTNGRFRSALHRAVVNSEHERISVPYFLGPPGDMTVAPLASAVLPGTRPVYRAVTWPEYMVVRKKTFGTDKSALDMLEVAPEGEEKEQPQN
;
A
#
# COMPACT_ATOMS: atom_id res chain seq x y z
N MET A 1 10.63 -2.14 -18.52
CA MET A 1 10.04 -2.23 -17.16
C MET A 1 9.80 -3.70 -16.85
N GLY A 2 10.10 -4.15 -15.63
CA GLY A 2 9.86 -5.53 -15.20
C GLY A 2 8.52 -5.70 -14.49
N LEU A 3 8.27 -4.85 -13.48
CA LEU A 3 6.99 -4.74 -12.78
C LEU A 3 6.61 -3.26 -12.67
N ALA A 4 5.40 -2.91 -13.09
CA ALA A 4 4.90 -1.54 -13.08
C ALA A 4 4.81 -0.96 -11.65
N ALA A 5 4.68 0.35 -11.54
CA ALA A 5 4.50 1.02 -10.26
C ALA A 5 3.19 0.57 -9.58
N HIS A 6 3.26 0.15 -8.33
CA HIS A 6 2.11 -0.29 -7.54
C HIS A 6 2.41 -0.18 -6.03
N THR A 7 1.35 -0.30 -5.22
CA THR A 7 1.43 -0.61 -3.79
C THR A 7 1.00 -2.05 -3.54
N ASP A 8 1.35 -2.61 -2.39
CA ASP A 8 0.89 -3.95 -2.01
C ASP A 8 -0.38 -3.89 -1.15
N SER A 9 -1.17 -4.95 -1.16
CA SER A 9 -2.48 -5.01 -0.51
C SER A 9 -2.46 -5.30 0.99
N GLY A 10 -1.50 -6.11 1.45
CA GLY A 10 -1.51 -6.69 2.80
C GLY A 10 -1.00 -5.75 3.90
N PHE A 11 -0.29 -6.32 4.88
CA PHE A 11 0.41 -5.58 5.92
C PHE A 11 1.85 -5.26 5.54
N PHE A 12 2.60 -6.29 5.16
CA PHE A 12 4.00 -6.18 4.77
C PHE A 12 4.31 -7.13 3.62
N THR A 13 5.27 -6.78 2.79
CA THR A 13 5.89 -7.73 1.84
C THR A 13 7.37 -7.85 2.15
N PHE A 14 7.81 -9.10 2.34
CA PHE A 14 9.21 -9.45 2.53
C PHE A 14 9.77 -9.92 1.20
N ILE A 15 10.75 -9.20 0.68
CA ILE A 15 11.30 -9.44 -0.66
C ILE A 15 12.73 -9.94 -0.50
N MET A 16 12.93 -11.22 -0.80
CA MET A 16 14.25 -11.77 -1.07
C MET A 16 14.60 -11.49 -2.53
N GLN A 17 15.80 -11.00 -2.81
CA GLN A 17 16.22 -10.66 -4.16
C GLN A 17 17.66 -11.09 -4.41
N SER A 18 17.97 -11.41 -5.68
CA SER A 18 19.36 -11.60 -6.11
C SER A 18 20.17 -10.32 -5.90
N LEU A 19 21.50 -10.41 -5.99
CA LEU A 19 22.40 -9.26 -5.82
C LEU A 19 22.36 -8.26 -6.99
N VAL A 20 21.41 -8.41 -7.92
CA VAL A 20 21.18 -7.51 -9.04
C VAL A 20 20.13 -6.46 -8.62
N PRO A 21 20.48 -5.16 -8.52
CA PRO A 21 19.53 -4.11 -8.16
C PRO A 21 18.39 -4.00 -9.18
N GLY A 22 17.22 -3.55 -8.73
CA GLY A 22 16.08 -3.33 -9.62
C GLY A 22 14.78 -2.94 -8.93
N LEU A 23 14.65 -3.22 -7.63
CA LEU A 23 13.56 -2.69 -6.82
C LEU A 23 13.76 -1.17 -6.63
N GLN A 24 12.74 -0.38 -6.92
CA GLN A 24 12.73 1.06 -6.68
C GLN A 24 11.50 1.47 -5.87
N LEU A 25 11.68 2.35 -4.89
CA LEU A 25 10.59 3.02 -4.17
C LEU A 25 10.46 4.45 -4.65
N HIS A 26 9.24 4.94 -4.73
CA HIS A 26 8.96 6.35 -4.97
C HIS A 26 9.03 7.13 -3.65
N ARG A 27 9.71 8.29 -3.68
CA ARG A 27 9.74 9.25 -2.58
C ARG A 27 8.96 10.50 -3.00
N PRO A 28 7.75 10.73 -2.48
CA PRO A 28 6.89 11.84 -2.90
C PRO A 28 7.48 13.24 -2.67
N GLY A 29 8.22 13.44 -1.56
CA GLY A 29 8.80 14.76 -1.25
C GLY A 29 9.77 15.27 -2.32
N PRO A 30 10.91 14.59 -2.55
CA PRO A 30 11.81 14.91 -3.65
C PRO A 30 11.33 14.37 -5.03
N ASP A 31 10.05 14.01 -5.17
CA ASP A 31 9.40 13.33 -6.31
C ASP A 31 10.36 12.51 -7.19
N ARG A 32 10.89 11.42 -6.62
CA ARG A 32 11.88 10.59 -7.32
C ARG A 32 11.82 9.13 -6.94
N TRP A 33 12.28 8.30 -7.87
CA TRP A 33 12.52 6.88 -7.64
C TRP A 33 13.89 6.66 -7.00
N VAL A 34 13.94 5.78 -6.00
CA VAL A 34 15.16 5.41 -5.29
C VAL A 34 15.35 3.91 -5.38
N THR A 35 16.50 3.49 -5.91
CA THR A 35 16.87 2.08 -5.98
C THR A 35 17.20 1.55 -4.59
N VAL A 36 16.58 0.41 -4.24
CA VAL A 36 16.89 -0.32 -3.02
C VAL A 36 18.17 -1.13 -3.23
N PRO A 37 19.19 -0.99 -2.36
CA PRO A 37 20.40 -1.81 -2.43
C PRO A 37 20.07 -3.30 -2.31
N ALA A 38 20.66 -4.13 -3.16
CA ALA A 38 20.59 -5.58 -3.05
C ALA A 38 21.73 -6.07 -2.13
N LEU A 39 21.41 -6.30 -0.86
CA LEU A 39 22.39 -6.69 0.16
C LEU A 39 22.37 -8.22 0.38
N PRO A 40 23.55 -8.88 0.47
CA PRO A 40 23.63 -10.29 0.80
C PRO A 40 22.97 -10.60 2.15
N GLY A 41 22.14 -11.65 2.19
CA GLY A 41 21.49 -12.12 3.42
C GLY A 41 20.40 -11.21 3.99
N ALA A 42 19.94 -10.20 3.23
CA ALA A 42 18.92 -9.26 3.67
C ALA A 42 17.59 -9.44 2.93
N PHE A 43 16.50 -9.08 3.60
CA PHE A 43 15.20 -8.86 2.99
C PHE A 43 14.95 -7.37 2.83
N ALA A 44 14.38 -6.96 1.69
CA ALA A 44 13.71 -5.68 1.62
C ALA A 44 12.29 -5.87 2.18
N VAL A 45 11.88 -5.02 3.13
CA VAL A 45 10.53 -5.07 3.71
C VAL A 45 9.78 -3.80 3.29
N VAL A 46 8.63 -3.97 2.64
CA VAL A 46 7.76 -2.86 2.24
C VAL A 46 6.47 -2.87 3.06
N VAL A 47 6.02 -1.68 3.45
CA VAL A 47 4.70 -1.48 4.08
C VAL A 47 3.64 -1.51 2.99
N ALA A 48 2.52 -2.16 3.28
CA ALA A 48 1.39 -2.33 2.37
C ALA A 48 0.12 -1.63 2.88
N ASP A 49 -0.90 -1.56 2.02
CA ASP A 49 -2.10 -0.73 2.20
C ASP A 49 -2.84 -1.00 3.51
N LEU A 50 -3.08 -2.27 3.87
CA LEU A 50 -3.83 -2.58 5.08
C LEU A 50 -3.06 -2.27 6.37
N PHE A 51 -1.72 -2.21 6.34
CA PHE A 51 -0.97 -1.69 7.49
C PHE A 51 -1.06 -0.17 7.61
N GLN A 52 -1.16 0.54 6.48
CA GLN A 52 -1.46 1.97 6.49
C GLN A 52 -2.85 2.23 7.11
N VAL A 53 -3.86 1.42 6.75
CA VAL A 53 -5.19 1.47 7.38
C VAL A 53 -5.08 1.22 8.88
N LEU A 54 -4.43 0.11 9.29
CA LEU A 54 -4.26 -0.27 10.69
C LEU A 54 -3.59 0.82 11.53
N THR A 55 -2.62 1.53 10.95
CA THR A 55 -1.85 2.58 11.65
C THR A 55 -2.40 3.99 11.42
N ASN A 56 -3.61 4.09 10.87
CA ASN A 56 -4.30 5.35 10.59
C ASN A 56 -3.44 6.35 9.78
N GLY A 57 -2.63 5.86 8.83
CA GLY A 57 -1.78 6.70 7.99
C GLY A 57 -0.39 7.02 8.56
N ARG A 58 -0.07 6.57 9.78
CA ARG A 58 1.26 6.82 10.40
C ARG A 58 2.38 6.13 9.62
N PHE A 59 2.16 4.92 9.15
CA PHE A 59 3.03 4.25 8.19
C PHE A 59 2.37 4.27 6.81
N ARG A 60 3.12 4.66 5.78
CA ARG A 60 2.60 4.78 4.43
C ARG A 60 2.97 3.56 3.59
N SER A 61 2.00 3.08 2.83
CA SER A 61 2.15 2.07 1.81
C SER A 61 3.16 2.53 0.77
N ALA A 62 4.14 1.67 0.47
CA ALA A 62 5.26 2.03 -0.37
C ALA A 62 4.88 1.87 -1.84
N LEU A 63 4.76 2.99 -2.57
CA LEU A 63 4.71 2.95 -4.04
C LEU A 63 6.06 2.48 -4.57
N HIS A 64 6.07 1.33 -5.24
CA HIS A 64 7.31 0.69 -5.69
C HIS A 64 7.16 0.05 -7.07
N ARG A 65 8.28 -0.21 -7.73
CA ARG A 65 8.35 -0.82 -9.07
C ARG A 65 9.59 -1.70 -9.21
N ALA A 66 9.62 -2.56 -10.22
CA ALA A 66 10.84 -3.28 -10.61
C ALA A 66 11.30 -2.86 -12.00
N VAL A 67 12.53 -2.35 -12.09
CA VAL A 67 13.19 -2.03 -13.35
C VAL A 67 14.07 -3.20 -13.82
N VAL A 68 14.31 -3.26 -15.13
CA VAL A 68 15.15 -4.26 -15.78
C VAL A 68 16.45 -3.60 -16.25
N ASN A 69 17.47 -4.42 -16.49
CA ASN A 69 18.73 -4.01 -17.10
C ASN A 69 19.05 -5.00 -18.24
N SER A 70 20.02 -4.67 -19.10
CA SER A 70 20.40 -5.49 -20.27
C SER A 70 21.58 -6.45 -20.01
N GLU A 71 22.17 -6.42 -18.81
CA GLU A 71 23.43 -7.10 -18.52
C GLU A 71 23.23 -8.38 -17.70
N HIS A 72 22.31 -8.36 -16.74
CA HIS A 72 22.13 -9.41 -15.75
C HIS A 72 20.65 -9.66 -15.45
N GLU A 73 20.30 -10.95 -15.37
CA GLU A 73 18.98 -11.38 -14.89
C GLU A 73 18.79 -11.06 -13.41
N ARG A 74 17.59 -10.60 -13.04
CA ARG A 74 17.21 -10.33 -11.65
C ARG A 74 16.06 -11.24 -11.26
N ILE A 75 16.24 -11.97 -10.16
CA ILE A 75 15.21 -12.83 -9.56
C ILE A 75 14.85 -12.26 -8.18
N SER A 76 13.56 -12.25 -7.85
CA SER A 76 13.09 -11.93 -6.49
C SER A 76 11.91 -12.80 -6.11
N VAL A 77 11.84 -13.16 -4.83
CA VAL A 77 10.78 -13.97 -4.24
C VAL A 77 10.09 -13.14 -3.15
N PRO A 78 8.90 -12.59 -3.44
CA PRO A 78 8.11 -11.87 -2.44
C PRO A 78 7.27 -12.82 -1.58
N TYR A 79 7.26 -12.58 -0.27
CA TYR A 79 6.29 -13.15 0.67
C TYR A 79 5.36 -12.04 1.15
N PHE A 80 4.07 -12.19 0.85
CA PHE A 80 3.04 -11.22 1.20
C PHE A 80 2.39 -11.61 2.52
N LEU A 81 2.58 -10.79 3.56
CA LEU A 81 1.95 -10.95 4.85
C LEU A 81 0.67 -10.09 4.89
N GLY A 82 -0.49 -10.72 5.01
CA GLY A 82 -1.79 -10.05 5.08
C GLY A 82 -2.64 -10.52 6.26
N PRO A 83 -3.85 -9.95 6.43
CA PRO A 83 -4.79 -10.41 7.44
C PRO A 83 -5.31 -11.83 7.14
N PRO A 84 -5.76 -12.59 8.16
CA PRO A 84 -6.64 -13.74 7.98
C PRO A 84 -7.90 -13.35 7.19
N GLY A 85 -8.49 -14.30 6.46
CA GLY A 85 -9.53 -14.03 5.46
C GLY A 85 -10.79 -13.33 5.99
N ASP A 86 -11.16 -13.52 7.25
CA ASP A 86 -12.34 -12.94 7.91
C ASP A 86 -11.99 -11.80 8.88
N MET A 87 -10.70 -11.48 9.06
CA MET A 87 -10.28 -10.43 9.97
C MET A 87 -10.71 -9.05 9.44
N THR A 88 -11.35 -8.28 10.32
CA THR A 88 -11.61 -6.86 10.08
C THR A 88 -10.36 -6.06 10.40
N VAL A 89 -9.85 -5.30 9.42
CA VAL A 89 -8.76 -4.34 9.59
C VAL A 89 -9.37 -2.95 9.77
N ALA A 90 -9.01 -2.30 10.87
CA ALA A 90 -9.46 -0.94 11.19
C ALA A 90 -8.31 -0.17 11.85
N PRO A 91 -8.32 1.18 11.82
CA PRO A 91 -7.37 1.98 12.58
C PRO A 91 -7.33 1.56 14.05
N LEU A 92 -6.13 1.32 14.57
CA LEU A 92 -5.91 1.05 15.99
C LEU A 92 -6.36 2.26 16.81
N ALA A 93 -7.05 2.03 17.94
CA ALA A 93 -7.50 3.10 18.82
C ALA A 93 -6.35 4.02 19.28
N SER A 94 -5.16 3.45 19.51
CA SER A 94 -3.94 4.21 19.86
C SER A 94 -3.33 5.00 18.71
N ALA A 95 -3.72 4.73 17.46
CA ALA A 95 -3.28 5.45 16.27
C ALA A 95 -4.22 6.60 15.87
N VAL A 96 -5.41 6.66 16.48
CA VAL A 96 -6.36 7.78 16.31
C VAL A 96 -6.12 8.79 17.42
N LEU A 97 -5.93 10.07 17.07
CA LEU A 97 -5.71 11.11 18.06
C LEU A 97 -6.99 11.37 18.86
N PRO A 98 -6.91 11.61 20.19
CA PRO A 98 -8.08 11.95 20.98
C PRO A 98 -8.85 13.14 20.40
N GLY A 99 -10.17 13.02 20.28
CA GLY A 99 -11.03 14.06 19.69
C GLY A 99 -11.00 14.15 18.17
N THR A 100 -10.35 13.21 17.47
CA THR A 100 -10.33 13.15 16.00
C THR A 100 -11.04 11.90 15.47
N ARG A 101 -11.42 11.92 14.19
CA ARG A 101 -11.97 10.76 13.49
C ARG A 101 -10.85 9.92 12.85
N PRO A 102 -11.05 8.60 12.68
CA PRO A 102 -10.14 7.79 11.88
C PRO A 102 -10.14 8.28 10.43
N VAL A 103 -8.96 8.24 9.80
CA VAL A 103 -8.78 8.56 8.38
C VAL A 103 -9.40 7.47 7.51
N TYR A 104 -9.29 6.21 7.93
CA TYR A 104 -9.78 5.05 7.18
C TYR A 104 -10.96 4.37 7.88
N ARG A 105 -11.93 3.89 7.11
CA ARG A 105 -12.99 3.01 7.63
C ARG A 105 -12.45 1.59 7.85
N ALA A 106 -13.15 0.83 8.70
CA ALA A 106 -12.93 -0.60 8.82
C ALA A 106 -13.22 -1.33 7.50
N VAL A 107 -12.44 -2.37 7.20
CA VAL A 107 -12.56 -3.17 5.98
C VAL A 107 -12.13 -4.63 6.23
N THR A 108 -12.83 -5.58 5.63
CA THR A 108 -12.41 -7.00 5.61
C THR A 108 -11.53 -7.29 4.39
N TRP A 109 -10.76 -8.38 4.41
CA TRP A 109 -9.95 -8.75 3.24
C TRP A 109 -10.77 -8.92 1.94
N PRO A 110 -11.92 -9.62 1.93
CA PRO A 110 -12.74 -9.74 0.72
C PRO A 110 -13.26 -8.38 0.22
N GLU A 111 -13.69 -7.50 1.13
CA GLU A 111 -14.12 -6.15 0.76
C GLU A 111 -12.97 -5.33 0.15
N TYR A 112 -11.79 -5.39 0.77
CA TYR A 112 -10.60 -4.71 0.26
C TYR A 112 -10.28 -5.19 -1.16
N MET A 113 -10.33 -6.49 -1.43
CA MET A 113 -10.07 -7.03 -2.77
C MET A 113 -11.11 -6.56 -3.80
N VAL A 114 -12.37 -6.40 -3.41
CA VAL A 114 -13.40 -5.81 -4.27
C VAL A 114 -13.09 -4.34 -4.57
N VAL A 115 -12.70 -3.55 -3.56
CA VAL A 115 -12.29 -2.15 -3.73
C VAL A 115 -11.06 -2.06 -4.65
N ARG A 116 -10.02 -2.84 -4.39
CA ARG A 116 -8.78 -2.88 -5.18
C ARG A 116 -9.02 -3.24 -6.63
N LYS A 117 -9.97 -4.13 -6.91
CA LYS A 117 -10.37 -4.47 -8.28
C LYS A 117 -11.07 -3.29 -8.98
N LYS A 118 -11.89 -2.52 -8.27
CA LYS A 118 -12.58 -1.34 -8.83
C LYS A 118 -11.63 -0.21 -9.19
N THR A 119 -10.50 -0.10 -8.48
CA THR A 119 -9.48 0.93 -8.73
C THR A 119 -8.45 0.52 -9.77
N PHE A 120 -8.50 -0.74 -10.25
CA PHE A 120 -7.54 -1.22 -11.23
C PHE A 120 -7.72 -0.49 -12.56
N GLY A 121 -6.66 0.18 -13.02
CA GLY A 121 -6.67 0.95 -14.27
C GLY A 121 -7.30 2.36 -14.15
N THR A 122 -7.65 2.80 -12.93
CA THR A 122 -8.09 4.16 -12.64
C THR A 122 -6.96 4.99 -12.05
N ASP A 123 -7.18 6.30 -11.92
CA ASP A 123 -6.30 7.24 -11.21
C ASP A 123 -6.39 7.13 -9.69
N LYS A 124 -7.51 6.61 -9.17
CA LYS A 124 -7.74 6.39 -7.73
C LYS A 124 -7.02 5.16 -7.19
N SER A 125 -6.60 5.22 -5.94
CA SER A 125 -6.08 4.10 -5.16
C SER A 125 -7.18 3.39 -4.36
N ALA A 126 -6.94 2.15 -3.95
CA ALA A 126 -7.84 1.45 -3.04
C ALA A 126 -7.96 2.17 -1.69
N LEU A 127 -6.89 2.82 -1.23
CA LEU A 127 -6.89 3.61 0.00
C LEU A 127 -7.82 4.81 -0.10
N ASP A 128 -7.88 5.49 -1.25
CA ASP A 128 -8.78 6.64 -1.46
C ASP A 128 -10.26 6.25 -1.27
N MET A 129 -10.62 5.00 -1.64
CA MET A 129 -11.98 4.47 -1.45
C MET A 129 -12.27 4.01 -0.01
N LEU A 130 -11.25 3.93 0.83
CA LEU A 130 -11.36 3.57 2.24
C LEU A 130 -11.25 4.78 3.17
N GLU A 131 -10.88 5.95 2.65
CA GLU A 131 -10.89 7.18 3.43
C GLU A 131 -12.31 7.57 3.86
N VAL A 132 -12.45 8.02 5.10
CA VAL A 132 -13.69 8.57 5.63
C VAL A 132 -13.80 10.02 5.18
N ALA A 133 -14.97 10.41 4.65
CA ALA A 133 -15.20 11.78 4.25
C ALA A 133 -15.02 12.76 5.43
N PRO A 134 -14.48 13.98 5.20
CA PRO A 134 -14.48 15.04 6.19
C PRO A 134 -15.92 15.40 6.62
N GLU A 135 -16.09 15.91 7.85
CA GLU A 135 -17.39 16.48 8.26
C GLU A 135 -17.75 17.66 7.34
N GLY A 136 -18.91 17.58 6.67
CA GLY A 136 -19.45 18.65 5.82
C GLY A 136 -19.92 18.22 4.42
N GLU A 137 -19.56 17.02 3.96
CA GLU A 137 -20.06 16.48 2.69
C GLU A 137 -21.20 15.46 2.93
N GLU A 138 -22.29 15.91 3.54
CA GLU A 138 -23.57 15.26 3.24
C GLU A 138 -23.87 15.57 1.78
N LYS A 139 -23.81 14.54 0.92
CA LYS A 139 -24.32 14.67 -0.44
C LYS A 139 -25.75 15.18 -0.33
N GLU A 140 -25.99 16.41 -0.76
CA GLU A 140 -27.34 16.92 -1.00
C GLU A 140 -28.06 15.87 -1.86
N GLN A 141 -29.01 15.17 -1.24
CA GLN A 141 -29.98 14.40 -1.98
C GLN A 141 -30.74 15.44 -2.83
N PRO A 142 -30.87 15.24 -4.15
CA PRO A 142 -31.68 16.14 -4.95
C PRO A 142 -33.10 16.12 -4.37
N GLN A 143 -33.53 17.29 -3.87
CA GLN A 143 -34.94 17.53 -3.63
C GLN A 143 -35.64 17.61 -4.98
N ASN A 144 -36.60 16.70 -5.17
CA ASN A 144 -37.56 16.53 -6.25
C ASN A 144 -37.12 15.78 -7.52
#